data_AF-A0AAV3YAI9-F1
#
_entry.id   AF-A0AAV3YAI9-F1
#
_cell.length_a   1.000
_cell.length_b   1.000
_cell.length_c   1.000
_cell.angle_alpha   90.00
_cell.angle_beta   90.00
_cell.angle_gamma   90.00
#
_symmetry.space_group_name_H-M   'P 1'
#
loop_
_entity.id
_entity.type
_entity.pdbx_description
1 polymer ?
#
loop_
_entity_poly.entity_id
_entity_poly.type
_entity_poly.pdbx_seq_one_letter_code
_entity_poly.pdbx_strand_id
1 'polypeptide(L)'
;MSNEVELTSVILWRAVRNVSAGKSLVSLSEASQSRRIFSLEEEAVLVEYLLKASRIGFSLDTSTLKSLAYDLAIRNIKRVPDSWRTQKSAGKDWLKGFKSRHAQLSIRTPEPTSIARATAFNKTNVGPFFDKLKQLYEELSLTPERIYNSIPSPGQVRFSLLLCVHPALNG
;
A
#
# COMPACT_ATOMS: atom_id res chain seq x y z
N MET A 1 -0.75 11.83 -31.23
CA MET A 1 -0.29 10.78 -30.29
C MET A 1 -1.41 10.54 -29.31
N SER A 2 -2.19 9.51 -29.56
CA SER A 2 -3.46 9.23 -28.92
C SER A 2 -3.23 8.82 -27.46
N ASN A 3 -3.78 9.59 -26.54
CA ASN A 3 -3.89 9.21 -25.13
C ASN A 3 -5.03 8.20 -25.01
N GLU A 4 -4.74 6.92 -25.26
CA GLU A 4 -5.63 5.83 -24.86
C GLU A 4 -5.61 5.73 -23.34
N VAL A 5 -6.51 6.47 -22.71
CA VAL A 5 -6.90 6.22 -21.33
C VAL A 5 -7.58 4.86 -21.36
N GLU A 6 -6.93 3.82 -20.84
CA GLU A 6 -7.58 2.53 -20.61
C GLU A 6 -8.73 2.74 -19.62
N LEU A 7 -9.92 3.06 -20.16
CA LEU A 7 -11.15 3.22 -19.43
C LEU A 7 -11.51 1.85 -18.85
N THR A 8 -11.09 1.60 -17.61
CA THR A 8 -11.48 0.39 -16.87
C THR A 8 -12.98 0.13 -17.02
N SER A 9 -13.37 -1.14 -17.20
CA SER A 9 -14.74 -1.57 -17.51
C SER A 9 -15.82 -0.95 -16.60
N VAL A 10 -15.47 -0.61 -15.36
CA VAL A 10 -16.36 0.04 -14.38
C VAL A 10 -16.62 1.52 -14.71
N ILE A 11 -15.62 2.24 -15.25
CA ILE A 11 -15.79 3.63 -15.71
C ILE A 11 -16.66 3.65 -16.96
N LEU A 12 -16.39 2.74 -17.90
CA LEU A 12 -17.20 2.58 -19.11
C LEU A 12 -18.66 2.24 -18.76
N TRP A 13 -18.88 1.28 -17.85
CA TRP A 13 -20.24 0.89 -17.45
C TRP A 13 -21.00 2.02 -16.73
N ARG A 14 -20.32 2.80 -15.88
CA ARG A 14 -20.91 3.99 -15.25
C ARG A 14 -21.18 5.10 -16.27
N ALA A 15 -20.31 5.31 -17.24
CA ALA A 15 -20.52 6.29 -18.31
C ALA A 15 -21.74 5.90 -19.16
N VAL A 16 -21.80 4.65 -19.62
CA VAL A 16 -22.94 4.09 -20.37
C VAL A 16 -24.24 4.27 -19.59
N ARG A 17 -24.28 3.87 -18.31
CA ARG A 17 -25.48 4.00 -17.47
C ARG A 17 -25.95 5.46 -17.30
N ASN A 18 -25.02 6.42 -17.22
CA ASN A 18 -25.38 7.83 -17.06
C ASN A 18 -25.77 8.49 -18.39
N VAL A 19 -25.20 8.06 -19.51
CA VAL A 19 -25.62 8.47 -20.87
C VAL A 19 -27.03 7.93 -21.15
N SER A 20 -27.34 6.68 -20.76
CA SER A 20 -28.70 6.13 -20.80
C SER A 20 -29.70 6.89 -19.92
N ALA A 21 -29.22 7.59 -18.88
CA ALA A 21 -30.02 8.47 -18.03
C ALA A 21 -30.07 9.93 -18.51
N GLY A 22 -29.61 10.22 -19.74
CA GLY A 22 -29.68 11.54 -20.37
C GLY A 22 -28.64 12.56 -19.88
N LYS A 23 -27.61 12.14 -19.14
CA LYS A 23 -26.56 13.04 -18.65
C LYS A 23 -25.43 13.20 -19.68
N SER A 24 -25.12 14.44 -20.04
CA SER A 24 -24.02 14.79 -20.95
C SER A 24 -22.64 14.35 -20.42
N LEU A 25 -21.75 13.94 -21.32
CA LEU A 25 -20.37 13.57 -21.01
C LEU A 25 -19.59 14.72 -20.33
N VAL A 26 -19.93 15.97 -20.68
CA VAL A 26 -19.34 17.18 -20.09
C VAL A 26 -19.71 17.32 -18.61
N SER A 27 -20.97 17.04 -18.26
CA SER A 27 -21.43 17.11 -16.85
C SER A 27 -20.84 15.99 -15.99
N LEU A 28 -20.46 14.85 -16.59
CA LEU A 28 -19.74 13.78 -15.90
C LEU A 28 -18.29 14.16 -15.57
N SER A 29 -17.62 14.85 -16.50
CA SER A 29 -16.29 15.43 -16.28
C SER A 29 -16.33 16.46 -15.14
N GLU A 30 -17.27 17.41 -15.18
CA GLU A 30 -17.47 18.43 -14.15
C GLU A 30 -17.88 17.82 -12.81
N ALA A 31 -18.76 16.81 -12.79
CA ALA A 31 -19.13 16.11 -11.55
C ALA A 31 -17.98 15.27 -10.98
N SER A 32 -16.99 14.88 -11.79
CA SER A 32 -15.77 14.21 -11.32
C SER A 32 -14.79 15.21 -10.71
N GLN A 33 -14.71 16.43 -11.26
CA GLN A 33 -13.90 17.53 -10.75
C GLN A 33 -14.52 18.14 -9.47
N SER A 34 -15.83 18.29 -9.42
CA SER A 34 -16.60 18.74 -8.24
C SER A 34 -16.48 17.80 -7.03
N ARG A 35 -16.04 16.54 -7.21
CA ARG A 35 -15.76 15.59 -6.13
C ARG A 35 -14.33 15.66 -5.60
N ARG A 36 -13.48 16.56 -6.12
CA ARG A 36 -12.14 16.79 -5.58
C ARG A 36 -12.21 17.78 -4.42
N ILE A 37 -11.89 17.28 -3.23
CA ILE A 37 -11.80 18.09 -2.00
C ILE A 37 -10.46 18.85 -1.94
N PHE A 38 -9.43 18.30 -2.60
CA PHE A 38 -8.08 18.86 -2.66
C PHE A 38 -7.76 19.34 -4.07
N SER A 39 -6.92 20.37 -4.17
CA SER A 39 -6.31 20.78 -5.44
C SER A 39 -5.31 19.73 -5.92
N LEU A 40 -4.85 19.87 -7.17
CA LEU A 40 -3.83 18.97 -7.73
C LEU A 40 -2.51 19.06 -6.94
N GLU A 41 -2.13 20.27 -6.55
CA GLU A 41 -0.94 20.58 -5.78
C GLU A 41 -1.03 19.97 -4.37
N GLU A 42 -2.18 20.11 -3.72
CA GLU A 42 -2.42 19.52 -2.39
C GLU A 42 -2.39 17.99 -2.44
N GLU A 43 -2.98 17.38 -3.47
CA GLU A 43 -2.88 15.93 -3.67
C GLU A 43 -1.43 15.50 -3.93
N ALA A 44 -0.65 16.29 -4.68
CA ALA A 44 0.76 15.97 -4.95
C ALA A 44 1.60 15.96 -3.67
N VAL A 45 1.41 16.94 -2.78
CA VAL A 45 2.09 16.99 -1.47
C VAL A 45 1.70 15.78 -0.61
N LEU A 46 0.41 15.41 -0.61
CA LEU A 46 -0.06 14.23 0.10
C LEU A 46 0.57 12.94 -0.46
N VAL A 47 0.66 12.80 -1.79
CA VAL A 47 1.32 11.66 -2.45
C VAL A 47 2.80 11.57 -2.06
N GLU A 48 3.51 12.69 -2.08
CA GLU A 48 4.92 12.75 -1.69
C GLU A 48 5.13 12.30 -0.23
N TYR A 49 4.28 12.78 0.68
CA TYR A 49 4.29 12.37 2.07
C TYR A 49 4.09 10.87 2.24
N LEU A 50 3.11 10.29 1.53
CA LEU A 50 2.83 8.84 1.59
C LEU A 50 4.00 8.01 1.05
N LEU A 51 4.64 8.45 -0.04
CA LEU A 51 5.83 7.78 -0.58
C LEU A 51 6.99 7.84 0.42
N LYS A 52 7.19 8.97 1.09
CA LYS A 52 8.21 9.13 2.13
C LYS A 52 7.94 8.23 3.33
N ALA A 53 6.69 8.16 3.80
CA ALA A 53 6.29 7.29 4.89
C ALA A 53 6.53 5.80 4.54
N SER A 54 6.19 5.41 3.31
CA SER A 54 6.41 4.04 2.82
C SER A 54 7.90 3.64 2.83
N ARG A 55 8.81 4.56 2.47
CA ARG A 55 10.26 4.30 2.50
C ARG A 55 10.80 4.05 3.91
N ILE A 56 10.14 4.61 4.93
CA ILE A 56 10.54 4.47 6.35
C ILE A 56 9.89 3.23 6.99
N GLY A 57 9.15 2.43 6.20
CA GLY A 57 8.51 1.21 6.68
C GLY A 57 7.13 1.41 7.30
N PHE A 58 6.52 2.60 7.15
CA PHE A 58 5.12 2.78 7.51
C PHE A 58 4.23 2.15 6.44
N SER A 59 3.37 1.25 6.88
CA SER A 59 2.38 0.65 5.99
C SER A 59 1.33 1.67 5.56
N LEU A 60 1.17 1.81 4.24
CA LEU A 60 0.14 2.63 3.63
C LEU A 60 -1.23 1.94 3.70
N ASP A 61 -1.85 1.94 4.88
CA ASP A 61 -3.22 1.45 5.02
C ASP A 61 -4.24 2.48 4.52
N THR A 62 -5.31 1.97 3.93
CA THR A 62 -6.48 2.74 3.50
C THR A 62 -7.17 3.45 4.66
N SER A 63 -7.17 2.89 5.88
CA SER A 63 -7.75 3.57 7.05
C SER A 63 -6.95 4.82 7.39
N THR A 64 -5.63 4.66 7.56
CA THR A 64 -4.69 5.75 7.86
C THR A 64 -4.75 6.84 6.80
N LEU A 65 -4.77 6.49 5.51
CA LEU A 65 -4.91 7.45 4.42
C LEU A 65 -6.21 8.26 4.51
N LYS A 66 -7.34 7.60 4.80
CA LYS A 66 -8.63 8.29 4.94
C LYS A 66 -8.64 9.23 6.15
N SER A 67 -8.03 8.84 7.27
CA SER A 67 -7.92 9.69 8.45
C SER A 67 -7.00 10.89 8.20
N LEU A 68 -5.85 10.66 7.56
CA LEU A 68 -4.91 11.72 7.18
C LEU A 68 -5.56 12.74 6.23
N ALA A 69 -6.32 12.25 5.25
CA ALA A 69 -7.08 13.11 4.34
C ALA A 69 -8.16 13.91 5.08
N TYR A 70 -8.85 13.33 6.06
CA TYR A 70 -9.78 14.08 6.89
C TYR A 70 -9.07 15.18 7.68
N ASP A 71 -7.98 14.86 8.37
CA ASP A 71 -7.22 15.83 9.17
C ASP A 71 -6.68 16.98 8.31
N LEU A 72 -6.13 16.67 7.13
CA LEU A 72 -5.70 17.69 6.18
C LEU A 72 -6.85 18.56 5.69
N ALA A 73 -8.02 17.98 5.43
CA ALA A 73 -9.17 18.74 4.99
C ALA A 73 -9.70 19.68 6.09
N ILE A 74 -9.73 19.24 7.34
CA ILE A 74 -10.14 20.08 8.48
C ILE A 74 -9.12 21.20 8.74
N ARG A 75 -7.82 20.88 8.76
CA ARG A 75 -6.74 21.86 9.01
C ARG A 75 -6.66 22.93 7.92
N ASN A 76 -6.92 22.56 6.67
CA ASN A 76 -6.95 23.50 5.54
C ASN A 76 -8.35 24.09 5.29
N ILE A 77 -9.29 23.95 6.24
CA ILE A 77 -10.64 24.56 6.21
C ILE A 77 -11.40 24.22 4.90
N LYS A 78 -11.24 22.98 4.42
CA LYS A 78 -11.91 22.51 3.21
C LYS A 78 -13.37 22.18 3.50
N ARG A 79 -14.23 22.39 2.50
CA ARG A 79 -15.60 21.87 2.53
C ARG A 79 -15.56 20.36 2.33
N VAL A 80 -15.96 19.63 3.37
CA VAL A 80 -16.05 18.17 3.37
C VAL A 80 -17.50 17.73 3.58
N PRO A 81 -17.91 16.56 3.05
CA PRO A 81 -19.20 15.97 3.35
C PRO A 81 -19.39 15.73 4.86
N ASP A 82 -20.61 15.84 5.36
CA ASP A 82 -20.91 15.61 6.80
C ASP A 82 -20.50 14.22 7.26
N SER A 83 -20.60 13.22 6.37
CA SER A 83 -20.15 11.85 6.65
C SER A 83 -18.68 11.77 7.06
N TRP A 84 -17.83 12.67 6.54
CA TRP A 84 -16.42 12.73 6.93
C TRP A 84 -16.25 13.21 8.37
N ARG A 85 -17.08 14.17 8.80
CA ARG A 85 -17.05 14.71 10.17
C ARG A 85 -17.58 13.68 11.17
N THR A 86 -18.67 12.99 10.83
CA THR A 86 -19.24 11.93 11.68
C THR A 86 -18.26 10.77 11.85
N GLN A 87 -17.62 10.34 10.76
CA GLN A 87 -16.71 9.18 10.75
C GLN A 87 -15.25 9.55 11.03
N LYS A 88 -14.94 10.85 11.18
CA LYS A 88 -13.58 11.41 11.28
C LYS A 88 -12.60 10.81 10.25
N SER A 89 -13.10 10.55 9.04
CA SER A 89 -12.34 9.87 8.00
C SER A 89 -12.92 10.16 6.61
N ALA A 90 -12.07 10.12 5.60
CA ALA A 90 -12.49 10.29 4.22
C ALA A 90 -13.39 9.14 3.72
N GLY A 91 -14.35 9.48 2.86
CA GLY A 91 -15.29 8.52 2.28
C GLY A 91 -14.63 7.54 1.30
N LYS A 92 -15.28 6.37 1.10
CA LYS A 92 -14.83 5.32 0.17
C LYS A 92 -14.72 5.83 -1.28
N ASP A 93 -15.64 6.69 -1.70
CA ASP A 93 -15.65 7.25 -3.07
C ASP A 93 -14.46 8.18 -3.32
N TRP A 94 -14.08 8.98 -2.31
CA TRP A 94 -12.89 9.82 -2.39
C TRP A 94 -11.63 8.96 -2.52
N LEU A 95 -11.50 7.93 -1.68
CA LEU A 95 -10.36 7.01 -1.74
C LEU A 95 -10.24 6.34 -3.12
N LYS A 96 -11.36 5.88 -3.68
CA LYS A 96 -11.39 5.27 -5.01
C LYS A 96 -10.92 6.25 -6.08
N GLY A 97 -11.40 7.49 -6.04
CA GLY A 97 -10.97 8.54 -6.96
C GLY A 97 -9.50 8.93 -6.79
N PHE A 98 -9.03 9.03 -5.55
CA PHE A 98 -7.64 9.33 -5.24
C PHE A 98 -6.71 8.25 -5.78
N LYS A 99 -7.02 6.96 -5.55
CA LYS A 99 -6.28 5.83 -6.11
C LYS A 99 -6.29 5.80 -7.64
N SER A 100 -7.42 6.15 -8.28
CA SER A 100 -7.48 6.14 -9.75
C SER A 100 -6.67 7.27 -10.38
N ARG A 101 -6.53 8.41 -9.69
CA ARG A 101 -5.68 9.52 -10.14
C ARG A 101 -4.20 9.26 -9.89
N HIS A 102 -3.88 8.55 -8.82
CA HIS A 102 -2.51 8.31 -8.37
C HIS A 102 -2.18 6.81 -8.40
N ALA A 103 -2.20 6.21 -9.59
CA ALA A 103 -1.93 4.78 -9.78
C ALA A 103 -0.51 4.35 -9.35
N GLN A 104 0.43 5.30 -9.27
CA GLN A 104 1.77 5.10 -8.72
C GLN A 104 1.76 4.73 -7.23
N LEU A 105 0.68 5.00 -6.50
CA LEU A 105 0.53 4.61 -5.10
C LEU A 105 -0.01 3.18 -4.98
N SER A 106 0.88 2.22 -4.72
CA SER A 106 0.50 0.85 -4.34
C SER A 106 0.01 0.81 -2.88
N ILE A 107 -1.21 1.30 -2.64
CA ILE A 107 -1.86 1.26 -1.32
C ILE A 107 -2.46 -0.13 -1.12
N ARG A 108 -1.67 -1.02 -0.51
CA ARG A 108 -2.07 -2.38 -0.10
C ARG A 108 -2.47 -2.38 1.36
N THR A 109 -3.44 -3.21 1.73
CA THR A 109 -3.59 -3.59 3.13
C THR A 109 -2.34 -4.40 3.48
N PRO A 110 -1.48 -3.92 4.40
CA PRO A 110 -0.33 -4.70 4.82
C PRO A 110 -0.82 -5.99 5.47
N GLU A 111 -0.17 -7.12 5.20
CA GLU A 111 -0.24 -8.21 6.18
C GLU A 111 0.28 -7.68 7.51
N PRO A 112 -0.34 -8.01 8.65
CA PRO A 112 -0.10 -7.34 9.93
C PRO A 112 1.31 -7.62 10.44
N THR A 113 2.31 -6.98 9.86
CA THR A 113 3.65 -6.88 10.41
C THR A 113 3.51 -5.88 11.52
N SER A 114 3.34 -6.37 12.76
CA SER A 114 3.22 -5.52 13.93
C SER A 114 4.38 -4.53 13.94
N ILE A 115 4.12 -3.29 14.34
CA ILE A 115 5.16 -2.25 14.50
C ILE A 115 6.36 -2.85 15.23
N ALA A 116 6.12 -3.65 16.29
CA ALA A 116 7.14 -4.40 17.01
C ALA A 116 8.11 -5.20 16.13
N ARG A 117 7.62 -5.89 15.08
CA ARG A 117 8.49 -6.63 14.14
C ARG A 117 9.33 -5.69 13.27
N ALA A 118 8.76 -4.58 12.82
CA ALA A 118 9.50 -3.57 12.05
C ALA A 118 10.57 -2.88 12.91
N THR A 119 10.25 -2.48 14.15
CA THR A 119 11.21 -1.86 15.07
C THR A 119 12.27 -2.85 15.56
N ALA A 120 11.92 -4.13 15.72
CA ALA A 120 12.88 -5.18 16.08
C ALA A 120 13.87 -5.48 14.95
N PHE A 121 13.52 -5.18 13.69
CA PHE A 121 14.38 -5.39 12.52
C PHE A 121 15.36 -4.21 12.33
N ASN A 122 16.28 -4.03 13.26
CA ASN A 122 17.32 -3.01 13.23
C ASN A 122 18.72 -3.62 13.34
N LYS A 123 19.77 -2.88 12.97
CA LYS A 123 21.16 -3.39 12.93
C LYS A 123 21.62 -3.97 14.27
N THR A 124 21.23 -3.36 15.39
CA THR A 124 21.60 -3.81 16.74
C THR A 124 20.98 -5.15 17.12
N ASN A 125 19.79 -5.47 16.61
CA ASN A 125 19.12 -6.74 16.88
C ASN A 125 19.45 -7.82 15.82
N VAL A 126 19.55 -7.40 14.56
CA VAL A 126 19.75 -8.29 13.41
C VAL A 126 21.21 -8.71 13.27
N GLY A 127 22.17 -7.82 13.60
CA GLY A 127 23.60 -8.11 13.55
C GLY A 127 23.98 -9.32 14.41
N PRO A 128 23.74 -9.30 15.72
CA PRO A 128 24.09 -10.42 16.61
C PRO A 128 23.43 -11.74 16.22
N PHE A 129 22.23 -11.70 15.64
CA PHE A 129 21.56 -12.88 15.12
C PHE A 129 22.33 -13.51 13.95
N PHE A 130 22.71 -12.71 12.95
CA PHE A 130 23.45 -13.20 11.78
C PHE A 130 24.90 -13.54 12.12
N ASP A 131 25.53 -12.84 13.07
CA ASP A 131 26.87 -13.19 13.56
C ASP A 131 26.86 -14.57 14.21
N LYS A 132 25.86 -14.84 15.06
CA LYS A 132 25.68 -16.15 15.70
C LYS A 132 25.30 -17.24 14.69
N LEU A 133 24.48 -16.91 13.70
CA LEU A 133 24.15 -17.83 12.62
C LEU A 133 25.40 -18.21 11.83
N LYS A 134 26.22 -17.23 11.44
CA LYS A 134 27.48 -17.43 10.73
C LYS A 134 28.43 -18.33 11.54
N GLN A 135 28.62 -18.03 12.82
CA GLN A 135 29.43 -18.86 13.73
C GLN A 135 28.96 -20.33 13.73
N LEU A 136 27.65 -20.57 13.82
CA LEU A 136 27.11 -21.93 13.80
C LEU A 136 27.33 -22.64 12.45
N TYR A 137 27.20 -21.92 11.33
CA TYR A 137 27.48 -22.50 10.01
C TYR A 137 28.94 -22.92 9.88
N GLU A 138 29.87 -22.13 10.42
CA GLU A 138 31.31 -22.41 10.42
C GLU A 138 31.67 -23.57 11.37
N GLU A 139 31.19 -23.54 12.62
CA GLU A 139 31.48 -24.56 13.64
C GLU A 139 30.94 -25.95 13.26
N LEU A 140 29.71 -26.00 12.72
CA LEU A 140 29.03 -27.26 12.40
C LEU A 140 29.22 -27.68 10.94
N SER A 141 29.91 -26.86 10.12
CA SER A 141 30.09 -27.07 8.68
C SER A 141 28.75 -27.43 8.00
N LEU A 142 27.72 -26.64 8.28
CA LEU A 142 26.36 -26.91 7.81
C LEU A 142 26.28 -26.70 6.30
N THR A 143 26.03 -27.77 5.55
CA THR A 143 25.62 -27.67 4.15
C THR A 143 24.12 -27.38 4.08
N PRO A 144 23.62 -26.75 3.01
CA PRO A 144 22.19 -26.48 2.84
C PRO A 144 21.30 -27.72 2.99
N GLU A 145 21.81 -28.92 2.66
CA GLU A 145 21.09 -30.20 2.81
C GLU A 145 20.84 -30.59 4.27
N ARG A 146 21.54 -29.98 5.22
CA ARG A 146 21.47 -30.30 6.65
C ARG A 146 20.65 -29.27 7.43
N ILE A 147 19.99 -28.35 6.75
CA ILE A 147 19.22 -27.26 7.34
C ILE A 147 17.74 -27.47 7.05
N TYR A 148 16.99 -27.75 8.11
CA TYR A 148 15.56 -28.05 8.04
C TYR A 148 14.76 -26.98 8.77
N ASN A 149 13.75 -26.41 8.10
CA ASN A 149 12.76 -25.61 8.80
C ASN A 149 11.70 -26.55 9.38
N SER A 150 11.52 -26.52 10.70
CA SER A 150 10.45 -27.25 11.38
C SER A 150 9.38 -26.25 11.80
N ILE A 151 8.25 -26.27 11.09
CA ILE A 151 7.07 -25.51 11.48
C ILE A 151 6.16 -26.48 12.23
N PRO A 152 5.87 -26.26 13.52
CA PRO A 152 4.92 -27.10 14.23
C PRO A 152 3.51 -26.84 13.68
N SER A 153 3.06 -27.69 12.75
CA SER A 153 1.65 -27.84 12.39
C SER A 153 1.07 -29.04 13.14
N PRO A 154 -0.06 -28.88 13.86
CA PRO A 154 -0.72 -30.00 14.51
C PRO A 154 -1.09 -31.05 13.46
N GLY A 155 -0.53 -32.25 13.60
CA GLY A 155 -0.87 -33.42 12.77
C GLY A 155 -0.07 -33.61 11.47
N GLN A 156 0.93 -32.78 11.14
CA GLN A 156 1.77 -33.04 9.97
C GLN A 156 3.15 -32.41 10.12
N VAL A 157 4.21 -33.22 10.19
CA VAL A 157 5.60 -32.72 10.12
C VAL A 157 6.02 -32.68 8.65
N ARG A 158 6.06 -31.48 8.06
CA ARG A 158 6.64 -31.28 6.73
C ARG A 158 8.08 -30.79 6.88
N PHE A 159 9.05 -31.63 6.53
CA PHE A 159 10.44 -31.21 6.36
C PHE A 159 10.56 -30.46 5.02
N SER A 160 10.67 -29.14 5.08
CA SER A 160 11.00 -28.32 3.90
C SER A 160 12.50 -28.05 3.91
N LEU A 161 13.22 -28.53 2.90
CA LEU A 161 14.59 -28.09 2.60
C LEU A 161 14.53 -26.62 2.17
N LEU A 162 15.35 -25.78 2.80
CA LEU A 162 15.52 -24.40 2.36
C LEU A 162 16.44 -24.44 1.12
N LEU A 163 15.85 -24.37 -0.07
CA LEU A 163 16.62 -24.07 -1.29
C LEU A 163 17.13 -22.62 -1.16
N CYS A 164 18.38 -22.47 -0.71
CA CYS A 164 19.09 -21.21 -0.70
C CYS A 164 19.08 -20.60 -2.11
N VAL A 165 18.50 -19.41 -2.25
CA VAL A 165 18.70 -18.54 -3.41
C VAL A 165 20.18 -18.14 -3.41
N HIS A 166 20.94 -18.72 -4.34
CA HIS A 166 22.35 -18.42 -4.53
C HIS A 166 22.51 -17.03 -5.19
N PRO A 167 23.29 -16.10 -4.63
CA PRO A 167 23.72 -14.90 -5.35
C PRO A 167 25.05 -15.21 -6.05
N ALA A 168 24.97 -15.61 -7.31
CA ALA A 168 26.06 -15.57 -8.30
C ALA A 168 25.33 -15.62 -9.66
N LEU A 169 25.43 -14.62 -10.53
CA LEU A 169 26.60 -14.42 -11.36
C LEU A 169 26.79 -12.92 -11.66
N ASN A 170 27.96 -12.40 -11.29
CA ASN A 170 28.61 -11.36 -12.08
C ASN A 170 29.05 -11.99 -13.41
N GLY A 171 28.75 -11.30 -14.49
CA GLY A 171 29.25 -11.50 -15.85
C GLY A 171 28.96 -10.23 -16.63
#